data_AF-H1Z3U3-F1
#
_entry.id   AF-H1Z3U3-F1
#
_cell.length_a   1.000
_cell.length_b   1.000
_cell.length_c   1.000
_cell.angle_alpha   90.00
_cell.angle_beta   90.00
_cell.angle_gamma   90.00
#
_symmetry.space_group_name_H-M   'P 1'
#
loop_
_entity.id
_entity.type
_entity.pdbx_description
1 polymer ?
#
loop_
_entity_poly.entity_id
_entity_poly.type
_entity_poly.pdbx_seq_one_letter_code
_entity_poly.pdbx_strand_id
1 'polypeptide(L)'
;MKCRITFCDDELKKQWDSLNTSKKHSDIQLLKELNSAFDKIEHNPFCGKRIQKKLIPKSFQKKYGPLDNLLKYNLSSSWRLCYYITSDDNGAISVIVKWMDHKEYDRTFGYHSS
;
A
#
# COMPACT_ATOMS: atom_id res chain seq x y z
N MET A 1 -4.26 -18.92 0.67
CA MET A 1 -3.23 -18.78 -0.38
C MET A 1 -2.16 -17.89 0.22
N LYS A 2 -0.89 -18.30 0.28
CA LYS A 2 0.18 -17.40 0.76
C LYS A 2 0.71 -16.60 -0.43
N CYS A 3 0.67 -15.27 -0.37
CA CYS A 3 1.35 -14.40 -1.34
C CYS A 3 2.58 -13.78 -0.70
N ARG A 4 3.58 -13.45 -1.52
CA ARG A 4 4.76 -12.70 -1.06
C ARG A 4 4.47 -11.20 -1.08
N ILE A 5 5.08 -10.45 -0.17
CA ILE A 5 5.03 -8.99 -0.17
C ILE A 5 6.35 -8.42 -0.70
N THR A 6 6.26 -7.39 -1.54
CA THR A 6 7.42 -6.61 -1.99
C THR A 6 7.06 -5.12 -2.09
N PHE A 7 8.06 -4.24 -2.20
CA PHE A 7 7.88 -2.80 -2.37
C PHE A 7 8.06 -2.42 -3.84
N CYS A 8 7.32 -1.41 -4.31
CA CYS A 8 7.35 -0.99 -5.71
C CYS A 8 8.66 -0.31 -6.14
N ASP A 9 9.39 0.29 -5.20
CA ASP A 9 10.68 0.92 -5.43
C ASP A 9 11.55 0.96 -4.16
N ASP A 10 12.83 1.28 -4.34
CA ASP A 10 13.81 1.38 -3.26
C ASP A 10 13.54 2.55 -2.30
N GLU A 11 12.85 3.59 -2.76
CA GLU A 11 12.50 4.74 -1.92
C GLU A 11 11.50 4.32 -0.85
N LEU A 12 10.48 3.57 -1.24
CA LEU A 12 9.49 3.02 -0.33
C LEU A 12 10.12 2.00 0.62
N LYS A 13 11.06 1.19 0.15
CA LYS A 13 11.83 0.28 1.01
C LYS A 13 12.64 1.05 2.06
N LYS A 14 13.29 2.15 1.68
CA LYS A 14 14.00 3.03 2.64
C LYS A 14 13.04 3.66 3.66
N GLN A 15 11.83 4.04 3.25
CA GLN A 15 10.81 4.53 4.17
C GLN A 15 10.39 3.44 5.17
N TRP A 16 10.24 2.20 4.71
CA TRP A 16 9.99 1.06 5.58
C TRP A 16 11.13 0.82 6.59
N ASP A 17 12.38 0.82 6.12
CA ASP A 17 13.55 0.61 6.98
C ASP A 17 13.71 1.74 8.02
N SER A 18 13.45 2.99 7.61
CA SER A 18 13.43 4.13 8.52
C SER A 18 12.30 4.04 9.54
N LEU A 19 11.13 3.51 9.16
CA LEU A 19 10.01 3.31 10.08
C LEU A 19 10.35 2.24 11.13
N ASN A 20 11.00 1.15 10.72
CA ASN A 20 11.43 0.07 11.62
C ASN A 20 12.46 0.51 12.67
N THR A 21 13.24 1.55 12.37
CA THR A 21 14.26 2.08 13.29
C THR A 21 13.78 3.27 14.11
N SER A 22 12.59 3.83 13.78
CA SER A 22 12.04 4.98 14.47
C SER A 22 11.59 4.63 15.90
N LYS A 23 11.91 5.52 16.84
CA LYS A 23 11.48 5.43 18.24
C LYS A 23 10.25 6.29 18.53
N LYS A 24 9.70 6.98 17.53
CA LYS A 24 8.51 7.83 17.71
C LYS A 24 7.30 6.95 17.98
N HIS A 25 6.49 7.32 18.96
CA HIS A 25 5.29 6.56 19.32
C HIS A 25 4.33 6.37 18.13
N SER A 26 4.10 7.43 17.34
CA SER A 26 3.30 7.37 16.12
C SER A 26 3.80 6.33 15.11
N ASP A 27 5.12 6.26 14.94
CA ASP A 27 5.77 5.42 13.95
C ASP A 27 5.72 3.95 14.39
N ILE A 28 5.92 3.69 15.69
CA ILE A 28 5.75 2.36 16.28
C ILE A 28 4.31 1.87 16.12
N GLN A 29 3.32 2.74 16.30
CA GLN A 29 1.91 2.38 16.12
C GLN A 29 1.61 2.08 14.64
N LEU A 30 2.07 2.93 13.72
CA LEU A 30 1.92 2.70 12.29
C LEU A 30 2.61 1.40 11.85
N LEU A 31 3.80 1.12 12.37
CA LEU A 31 4.54 -0.11 12.07
C LEU A 31 3.75 -1.35 12.49
N LYS A 32 3.12 -1.34 13.67
CA LYS A 32 2.24 -2.44 14.12
C LYS A 32 1.04 -2.62 13.19
N GLU A 33 0.42 -1.53 12.76
CA GLU A 33 -0.72 -1.58 11.83
C GLU A 33 -0.31 -2.12 10.46
N LEU A 34 0.85 -1.69 9.93
CA LEU A 34 1.39 -2.16 8.66
C LEU A 34 1.76 -3.64 8.71
N ASN A 35 2.46 -4.09 9.76
CA ASN A 35 2.76 -5.51 9.94
C ASN A 35 1.49 -6.37 9.98
N SER A 36 0.48 -5.96 10.75
CA SER A 36 -0.81 -6.68 10.78
C SER A 36 -1.53 -6.68 9.43
N ALA A 37 -1.43 -5.59 8.66
CA ALA A 37 -1.98 -5.53 7.31
C ALA A 37 -1.21 -6.43 6.34
N PHE A 38 0.12 -6.48 6.45
CA PHE A 38 0.97 -7.37 5.68
C PHE A 38 0.61 -8.83 5.94
N ASP A 39 0.50 -9.25 7.21
CA ASP A 39 0.05 -10.61 7.54
C ASP A 39 -1.29 -10.95 6.87
N LYS A 40 -2.26 -10.03 6.92
CA LYS A 40 -3.58 -10.25 6.29
C LYS A 40 -3.50 -10.34 4.77
N ILE A 41 -2.69 -9.48 4.14
CA ILE A 41 -2.47 -9.46 2.70
C ILE A 41 -1.75 -10.74 2.27
N GLU A 42 -0.75 -11.20 3.01
CA GLU A 42 -0.06 -12.47 2.74
C GLU A 42 -1.01 -13.66 2.75
N HIS A 43 -1.99 -13.70 3.67
CA HIS A 43 -2.98 -14.76 3.74
C HIS A 43 -4.10 -14.63 2.70
N ASN A 44 -4.46 -13.40 2.35
CA ASN A 44 -5.48 -13.07 1.36
C ASN A 44 -5.15 -11.74 0.64
N PRO A 45 -4.49 -11.80 -0.53
CA PRO A 45 -4.09 -10.59 -1.25
C PRO A 45 -5.29 -9.76 -1.74
N PHE A 46 -6.47 -10.36 -1.86
CA PHE A 46 -7.69 -9.70 -2.34
C PHE A 46 -8.50 -9.02 -1.21
N CYS A 47 -7.98 -8.94 0.01
CA CYS A 47 -8.70 -8.35 1.15
C CYS A 47 -8.89 -6.81 1.06
N GLY A 48 -8.17 -6.14 0.17
CA GLY A 48 -8.31 -4.70 -0.08
C GLY A 48 -9.55 -4.34 -0.92
N LYS A 49 -9.87 -3.04 -0.95
CA LYS A 49 -10.91 -2.45 -1.81
C LYS A 49 -10.28 -1.87 -3.06
N ARG A 50 -10.84 -2.14 -4.24
CA ARG A 50 -10.32 -1.59 -5.50
C ARG A 50 -10.42 -0.06 -5.55
N ILE A 51 -9.36 0.58 -6.01
CA ILE A 51 -9.35 2.00 -6.34
C ILE A 51 -9.86 2.15 -7.77
N GLN A 52 -10.76 3.11 -8.01
CA GLN A 52 -11.30 3.35 -9.34
C GLN A 52 -10.18 3.82 -10.28
N LYS A 53 -10.00 3.16 -11.42
CA LYS A 53 -8.91 3.46 -12.38
C LYS A 53 -8.80 4.93 -12.77
N LYS A 54 -9.95 5.62 -12.91
CA LYS A 54 -10.01 7.06 -13.23
C LYS A 54 -9.40 7.98 -12.16
N LEU A 55 -9.27 7.51 -10.92
CA LEU A 55 -8.70 8.25 -9.79
C LEU A 55 -7.19 8.00 -9.63
N ILE A 56 -6.64 7.00 -10.31
CA ILE A 56 -5.21 6.67 -10.21
C ILE A 56 -4.41 7.72 -11.00
N PRO A 57 -3.47 8.44 -10.36
CA PRO A 57 -2.67 9.44 -11.05
C PRO A 57 -1.89 8.86 -12.24
N LYS A 58 -1.82 9.62 -13.34
CA LYS A 58 -1.00 9.23 -14.51
C LYS A 58 0.49 9.08 -14.15
N SER A 59 0.98 9.83 -13.16
CA SER A 59 2.35 9.70 -12.64
C SER A 59 2.63 8.33 -12.04
N PHE A 60 1.67 7.78 -11.28
CA PHE A 60 1.75 6.42 -10.75
C PHE A 60 1.77 5.41 -11.87
N GLN A 61 0.90 5.58 -12.87
CA GLN A 61 0.85 4.64 -13.99
C GLN A 61 2.14 4.65 -14.82
N LYS A 62 2.73 5.83 -15.01
CA LYS A 62 4.02 5.99 -15.70
C LYS A 62 5.18 5.38 -14.92
N LYS A 63 5.16 5.45 -13.59
CA LYS A 63 6.25 4.94 -12.72
C LYS A 63 6.14 3.43 -12.47
N TYR A 64 4.93 2.91 -12.30
CA TYR A 64 4.69 1.56 -11.78
C TYR A 64 3.88 0.64 -12.73
N GLY A 65 3.52 1.12 -13.92
CA GLY A 65 2.72 0.38 -14.91
C GLY A 65 1.22 0.69 -14.80
N PRO A 66 0.34 -0.01 -15.54
CA PRO A 66 -1.07 0.40 -15.71
C PRO A 66 -1.91 0.39 -14.42
N LEU A 67 -1.47 -0.32 -13.36
CA LEU A 67 -2.11 -0.38 -12.04
C LEU A 67 -3.62 -0.67 -12.08
N ASP A 68 -4.06 -1.51 -13.03
CA ASP A 68 -5.48 -1.82 -13.29
C ASP A 68 -6.20 -2.49 -12.09
N ASN A 69 -5.43 -3.07 -11.18
CA ASN A 69 -5.89 -3.76 -9.98
C ASN A 69 -5.32 -3.14 -8.69
N LEU A 70 -5.12 -1.81 -8.67
CA LEU A 70 -4.72 -1.11 -7.46
C LEU A 70 -5.80 -1.23 -6.38
N LEU A 71 -5.39 -1.65 -5.20
CA LEU A 71 -6.20 -1.89 -4.02
C LEU A 71 -5.78 -0.94 -2.90
N LYS A 72 -6.74 -0.61 -2.04
CA LYS A 72 -6.50 0.03 -0.76
C LYS A 72 -6.91 -0.86 0.40
N TYR A 73 -6.12 -0.86 1.44
CA TYR A 73 -6.46 -1.44 2.73
C TYR A 73 -6.51 -0.31 3.77
N ASN A 74 -7.62 -0.23 4.51
CA ASN A 74 -7.80 0.79 5.55
C ASN A 74 -7.15 0.31 6.85
N LEU A 75 -6.25 1.13 7.40
CA LEU A 75 -5.62 0.92 8.70
C LEU A 75 -6.39 1.67 9.78
N SER A 76 -6.26 1.27 11.05
CA SER A 76 -7.05 1.81 12.16
C SER A 76 -6.79 3.30 12.42
N SER A 77 -5.57 3.79 12.20
CA SER A 77 -5.19 5.18 12.49
C SER A 77 -5.48 6.17 11.35
N SER A 78 -6.54 5.96 10.55
CA SER A 78 -6.84 6.76 9.34
C SER A 78 -5.78 6.68 8.23
N TRP A 79 -4.86 5.72 8.29
CA TRP A 79 -3.93 5.44 7.20
C TRP A 79 -4.55 4.55 6.13
N ARG A 80 -4.09 4.69 4.89
CA ARG A 80 -4.42 3.79 3.77
C ARG A 80 -3.14 3.19 3.22
N LEU A 81 -3.10 1.87 3.16
CA LEU A 81 -2.08 1.11 2.44
C LEU A 81 -2.57 0.86 1.02
N CYS A 82 -1.79 1.23 0.02
CA CYS A 82 -2.06 1.01 -1.40
C CYS A 82 -1.10 -0.06 -1.94
N TYR A 83 -1.65 -1.05 -2.64
CA TYR A 83 -0.89 -2.14 -3.22
C TYR A 83 -1.59 -2.70 -4.46
N TYR A 84 -0.88 -3.41 -5.32
CA TYR A 84 -1.47 -4.18 -6.42
C TYR A 84 -0.99 -5.62 -6.38
N ILE A 85 -1.69 -6.51 -7.07
CA ILE A 85 -1.38 -7.95 -7.08
C ILE A 85 -0.79 -8.30 -8.44
N THR A 86 0.32 -9.03 -8.44
CA THR A 86 0.89 -9.65 -9.64
C THR A 86 1.25 -11.10 -9.33
N SER A 87 1.80 -11.82 -10.29
CA SER A 87 2.30 -13.18 -10.09
C SER A 87 3.54 -13.41 -10.92
N ASP A 88 4.41 -14.29 -10.44
CA ASP A 88 5.49 -14.90 -11.20
C ASP A 88 5.38 -16.43 -11.12
N ASP A 89 6.43 -17.13 -11.55
CA ASP A 89 6.51 -18.60 -11.50
C ASP A 89 6.42 -19.18 -10.07
N ASN A 90 6.69 -18.36 -9.05
CA ASN A 90 6.62 -18.72 -7.63
C ASN A 90 5.29 -18.30 -6.97
N GLY A 91 4.31 -17.85 -7.75
CA GLY A 91 2.95 -17.55 -7.30
C GLY A 91 2.66 -16.06 -7.12
N ALA A 92 1.62 -15.75 -6.32
CA ALA A 92 1.13 -14.38 -6.17
C ALA A 92 2.08 -13.49 -5.37
N ILE A 93 2.16 -12.23 -5.78
CA ILE A 93 2.95 -11.17 -5.17
C ILE A 93 2.04 -9.96 -4.94
N SER A 94 1.98 -9.47 -3.71
CA SER A 94 1.41 -8.16 -3.39
C SER A 94 2.50 -7.12 -3.37
N VAL A 95 2.44 -6.18 -4.32
CA VAL A 95 3.41 -5.10 -4.45
C VAL A 95 2.88 -3.86 -3.76
N ILE A 96 3.50 -3.47 -2.65
CA ILE A 96 3.17 -2.26 -1.90
C ILE A 96 3.62 -1.04 -2.69
N VAL A 97 2.69 -0.13 -2.93
CA VAL A 97 2.93 1.11 -3.70
C VAL A 97 3.18 2.29 -2.78
N LYS A 98 2.36 2.43 -1.73
CA LYS A 98 2.49 3.53 -0.75
C LYS A 98 1.58 3.31 0.45
N TRP A 99 1.99 3.78 1.63
CA TRP A 99 1.08 4.02 2.76
C TRP A 99 1.07 5.50 3.08
N MET A 100 -0.12 6.05 3.35
CA MET A 100 -0.30 7.48 3.57
C MET A 100 -1.50 7.74 4.48
N ASP A 101 -1.54 8.90 5.13
CA ASP A 101 -2.69 9.30 5.92
C ASP A 101 -3.91 9.60 5.02
N HIS A 102 -5.06 9.83 5.65
CA HIS A 102 -6.29 10.13 4.92
C HIS A 102 -6.22 11.38 4.04
N LYS A 103 -5.53 12.43 4.49
CA LYS A 103 -5.46 13.71 3.79
C LYS A 103 -4.59 13.58 2.54
N GLU A 104 -3.45 12.92 2.68
CA GLU A 104 -2.57 12.64 1.57
C GLU A 104 -3.22 11.68 0.58
N TYR A 105 -3.97 10.68 1.06
CA TYR A 105 -4.74 9.77 0.21
C TYR A 105 -5.77 10.52 -0.63
N ASP A 106 -6.58 11.36 0.01
CA ASP A 106 -7.63 12.10 -0.67
C ASP A 106 -7.03 13.05 -1.73
N ARG A 107 -5.95 13.75 -1.38
CA ARG A 107 -5.19 14.60 -2.32
C ARG A 107 -4.58 13.80 -3.48
N THR A 108 -4.01 12.63 -3.21
CA THR A 108 -3.33 11.80 -4.23
C THR A 108 -4.33 11.23 -5.23
N PHE A 109 -5.49 10.78 -4.76
CA PHE A 109 -6.50 10.11 -5.59
C PHE A 109 -7.67 11.03 -6.00
N GLY A 110 -7.57 12.34 -5.74
CA GLY A 110 -8.57 13.32 -6.16
C GLY A 110 -9.93 13.17 -5.48
N TYR A 111 -9.97 12.58 -4.28
CA TYR A 111 -11.16 12.62 -3.46
C TYR A 111 -11.25 14.02 -2.86
N HIS A 112 -12.28 14.76 -3.25
CA HIS A 112 -12.58 16.05 -2.64
C HIS A 112 -13.44 15.72 -1.42
N SER A 113 -12.94 16.00 -0.22
CA SER A 113 -13.77 16.00 0.99
C SER A 113 -14.81 17.11 0.81
N SER A 114 -16.02 16.74 0.42
CA SER A 114 -17.21 17.60 0.43
C SER A 114 -17.82 17.65 1.81
#